data_AF-A0A958VLC9-F1
#
_entry.id   AF-A0A958VLC9-F1
#
_cell.length_a   1.000
_cell.length_b   1.000
_cell.length_c   1.000
_cell.angle_alpha   90.00
_cell.angle_beta   90.00
_cell.angle_gamma   90.00
#
_symmetry.space_group_name_H-M   'P 1'
#
loop_
_entity.id
_entity.type
_entity.pdbx_description
1 polymer ?
#
loop_
_entity_poly.entity_id
_entity_poly.type
_entity_poly.pdbx_seq_one_letter_code
_entity_poly.pdbx_strand_id
1 'polypeptide(L)'
;MIKNRVEASGLITIDPEAFAEGITVVDFDLSQYLWQGLALREKDFREAMKNIRWAKYSESVVALHCSADAIIPIWAWMIPTASLAPYAALVHHGTPQQALEAWVLKRIDEIDPLKYRGARVVIKGCGNRSFSPAVQIALTVKLRHLSRSIMFGEPCATVPVYKATL
;
A
#
# COMPACT_ATOMS: atom_id res chain seq x y z
N MET A 1 -33.68 18.41 12.62
CA MET A 1 -33.28 17.03 12.99
C MET A 1 -32.90 16.28 11.74
N ILE A 2 -31.61 15.99 11.54
CA ILE A 2 -31.19 14.92 10.63
C ILE A 2 -30.45 13.94 11.54
N LYS A 3 -31.17 12.92 12.02
CA LYS A 3 -30.54 11.79 12.72
C LYS A 3 -29.75 11.03 11.65
N ASN A 4 -28.43 11.12 11.71
CA ASN A 4 -27.55 10.36 10.84
C ASN A 4 -27.85 8.87 11.06
N ARG A 5 -28.43 8.21 10.05
CA ARG A 5 -29.07 6.88 10.17
C ARG A 5 -28.07 5.73 10.27
N VAL A 6 -26.76 6.04 10.27
CA VAL A 6 -25.67 5.07 10.14
C VAL A 6 -25.35 4.39 11.49
N GLU A 7 -25.34 5.13 12.60
CA GLU A 7 -25.03 4.58 13.93
C GLU A 7 -26.10 3.62 14.48
N ALA A 8 -27.33 3.66 13.94
CA ALA A 8 -28.42 2.77 14.38
C ALA A 8 -28.44 1.39 13.68
N SER A 9 -27.53 1.10 12.75
CA SER A 9 -27.68 -0.02 11.80
C SER A 9 -26.74 -1.22 12.00
N GLY A 10 -25.69 -1.09 12.81
CA GLY A 10 -24.64 -2.12 12.95
C GLY A 10 -23.83 -2.34 11.67
N LEU A 11 -23.74 -1.30 10.83
CA LEU A 11 -23.01 -1.26 9.56
C LEU A 11 -21.62 -0.66 9.77
N ILE A 12 -20.58 -1.36 9.35
CA ILE A 12 -19.20 -0.89 9.39
C ILE A 12 -18.80 -0.49 7.96
N THR A 13 -18.34 0.75 7.80
CA THR A 13 -17.80 1.23 6.52
C THR A 13 -16.27 1.18 6.59
N ILE A 14 -15.66 0.56 5.58
CA ILE A 14 -14.21 0.53 5.39
C ILE A 14 -13.87 1.40 4.19
N ASP A 15 -13.03 2.39 4.43
CA ASP A 15 -12.45 3.24 3.41
C ASP A 15 -11.01 2.79 3.13
N PRO A 16 -10.70 2.26 1.94
CA PRO A 16 -9.33 1.87 1.61
C PRO A 16 -8.31 3.02 1.72
N GLU A 17 -8.74 4.27 1.54
CA GLU A 17 -7.83 5.42 1.65
C GLU A 17 -7.33 5.66 3.07
N ALA A 18 -8.11 5.27 4.07
CA ALA A 18 -7.73 5.42 5.47
C ALA A 18 -6.44 4.63 5.81
N PHE A 19 -6.17 3.53 5.10
CA PHE A 19 -4.92 2.77 5.26
C PHE A 19 -3.68 3.49 4.69
N ALA A 20 -3.91 4.53 3.89
CA ALA A 20 -2.89 5.35 3.25
C ALA A 20 -2.75 6.74 3.89
N GLU A 21 -3.45 7.00 5.00
CA GLU A 21 -3.33 8.25 5.76
C GLU A 21 -2.03 8.28 6.56
N GLY A 22 -1.43 9.48 6.66
CA GLY A 22 -0.22 9.72 7.47
C GLY A 22 1.08 9.13 6.91
N ILE A 23 1.03 8.29 5.87
CA ILE A 23 2.25 7.71 5.28
C ILE A 23 2.86 8.64 4.23
N THR A 24 4.18 8.84 4.34
CA THR A 24 4.96 9.52 3.31
C THR A 24 5.54 8.49 2.36
N VAL A 25 5.28 8.66 1.06
CA VAL A 25 5.92 7.87 0.00
C VAL A 25 7.10 8.65 -0.54
N VAL A 26 8.28 8.04 -0.56
CA VAL A 26 9.51 8.67 -1.06
C VAL A 26 10.06 7.86 -2.23
N ASP A 27 10.47 8.57 -3.27
CA ASP A 27 11.06 7.99 -4.46
C ASP A 27 12.56 7.69 -4.26
N PHE A 28 12.99 6.51 -4.72
CA PHE A 28 14.40 6.14 -4.85
C PHE A 28 14.65 5.59 -6.26
N ASP A 29 15.04 6.49 -7.16
CA ASP A 29 15.37 6.17 -8.54
C ASP A 29 16.84 5.77 -8.70
N LEU A 30 17.08 4.51 -9.07
CA LEU A 30 18.41 3.97 -9.32
C LEU A 30 19.13 4.66 -10.47
N SER A 31 18.41 5.22 -11.45
CA SER A 31 19.03 5.87 -12.61
C SER A 31 19.98 7.00 -12.20
N GLN A 32 19.71 7.66 -11.07
CA GLN A 32 20.54 8.73 -10.49
C GLN A 32 21.92 8.25 -10.05
N TYR A 33 22.10 6.94 -9.89
CA TYR A 33 23.34 6.30 -9.43
C TYR A 33 23.99 5.44 -10.53
N LEU A 34 23.46 5.47 -11.75
CA LEU A 34 24.04 4.78 -12.91
C LEU A 34 24.94 5.73 -13.70
N TRP A 35 25.98 5.18 -14.31
CA TRP A 35 26.82 5.90 -15.26
C TRP A 35 25.99 6.32 -16.47
N GLN A 36 25.87 7.63 -16.67
CA GLN A 36 25.01 8.26 -17.69
C GLN A 36 23.53 7.82 -17.61
N GLY A 37 23.07 7.33 -16.45
CA GLY A 37 21.72 6.80 -16.30
C GLY A 37 21.48 5.42 -16.95
N LEU A 38 22.48 4.82 -17.60
CA LEU A 38 22.28 3.65 -18.48
C LEU A 38 23.06 2.40 -18.07
N ALA A 39 24.19 2.56 -17.38
CA ALA A 39 25.05 1.43 -17.04
C ALA A 39 25.56 1.49 -15.60
N LEU A 40 25.66 0.33 -14.95
CA LEU A 40 26.21 0.25 -13.61
C LEU A 40 27.75 0.09 -13.67
N ARG A 41 28.48 1.03 -13.04
CA ARG A 41 29.89 0.87 -12.71
C ARG A 41 30.02 0.53 -11.23
N GLU A 42 30.47 -0.68 -10.91
CA GLU A 42 30.39 -1.21 -9.53
C GLU A 42 31.05 -0.31 -8.49
N LYS A 43 32.26 0.19 -8.77
CA LYS A 43 32.99 1.08 -7.85
C LYS A 43 32.17 2.35 -7.57
N ASP A 44 31.73 3.03 -8.62
CA ASP A 44 31.00 4.30 -8.54
C ASP A 44 29.66 4.11 -7.82
N PHE A 45 28.93 3.03 -8.14
CA PHE A 45 27.65 2.70 -7.50
C PHE A 45 27.81 2.44 -6.00
N ARG A 46 28.79 1.62 -5.61
CA ARG A 46 29.05 1.32 -4.19
C ARG A 46 29.49 2.57 -3.42
N GLU A 47 30.27 3.44 -4.03
CA GLU A 47 30.67 4.71 -3.43
C GLU A 47 29.47 5.64 -3.24
N ALA A 48 28.61 5.76 -4.26
CA ALA A 48 27.38 6.54 -4.15
C ALA A 48 26.47 6.05 -3.02
N MET A 49 26.25 4.73 -2.90
CA MET A 49 25.42 4.16 -1.83
C MET A 49 25.95 4.46 -0.42
N LYS A 50 27.27 4.53 -0.22
CA LYS A 50 27.89 4.88 1.07
C LYS A 50 27.66 6.35 1.45
N ASN A 51 27.51 7.23 0.47
CA ASN A 51 27.37 8.66 0.66
C ASN A 51 25.92 9.11 0.90
N ILE A 52 24.94 8.21 0.74
CA ILE A 52 23.53 8.51 0.99
C ILE A 52 23.26 8.58 2.49
N ARG A 53 22.60 9.65 2.92
CA ARG A 53 22.05 9.77 4.28
C ARG A 53 20.73 9.00 4.39
N TRP A 54 20.79 7.72 4.73
CA TRP A 54 19.63 6.82 4.77
C TRP A 54 18.56 7.22 5.80
N ALA A 55 18.94 7.92 6.87
CA ALA A 55 18.01 8.41 7.90
C ALA A 55 16.89 9.32 7.36
N LYS A 56 17.05 9.94 6.17
CA LYS A 56 15.99 10.75 5.55
C LYS A 56 14.77 9.93 5.10
N TYR A 57 14.89 8.60 5.05
CA TYR A 57 13.80 7.68 4.68
C TYR A 57 13.12 7.07 5.92
N SER A 58 13.33 7.64 7.11
CA SER A 58 12.72 7.15 8.35
C SER A 58 11.19 7.12 8.25
N GLU A 59 10.60 5.99 8.63
CA GLU A 59 9.15 5.74 8.69
C GLU A 59 8.40 5.95 7.36
N SER A 60 9.11 6.06 6.24
CA SER A 60 8.50 6.25 4.92
C SER A 60 8.31 4.94 4.18
N VAL A 61 7.40 4.97 3.21
CA VAL A 61 7.30 3.94 2.17
C VAL A 61 8.21 4.36 1.02
N VAL A 62 9.22 3.56 0.72
CA VAL A 62 10.21 3.86 -0.31
C VAL A 62 9.88 3.10 -1.59
N ALA A 63 9.65 3.85 -2.66
CA ALA A 63 9.49 3.33 -4.01
C ALA A 63 10.86 3.23 -4.67
N LEU A 64 11.43 2.02 -4.69
CA LEU A 64 12.70 1.71 -5.33
C LEU A 64 12.45 1.33 -6.79
N HIS A 65 12.93 2.14 -7.73
CA HIS A 65 12.72 1.89 -9.16
C HIS A 65 13.90 2.40 -9.98
N CYS A 66 13.81 2.30 -11.31
CA CYS A 66 14.73 2.95 -12.23
C CYS A 66 13.89 3.62 -13.32
N SER A 67 14.01 4.93 -13.46
CA SER A 67 13.28 5.68 -14.50
C SER A 67 13.92 5.57 -15.89
N ALA A 68 15.17 5.11 -15.95
CA ALA A 68 15.88 4.84 -17.20
C ALA A 68 15.70 3.40 -17.67
N ASP A 69 15.72 3.19 -18.99
CA ASP A 69 15.77 1.87 -19.61
C ASP A 69 17.19 1.29 -19.52
N ALA A 70 17.58 0.92 -18.29
CA ALA A 70 18.90 0.40 -17.96
C ALA A 70 18.84 -1.08 -17.57
N ILE A 71 19.81 -1.87 -18.04
CA ILE A 71 19.98 -3.25 -17.60
C ILE A 71 20.68 -3.24 -16.24
N ILE A 72 19.94 -3.51 -15.17
CA ILE A 72 20.43 -3.48 -13.80
C ILE A 72 20.58 -4.90 -13.25
N PRO A 73 21.78 -5.30 -12.78
CA PRO A 73 21.95 -6.61 -12.15
C PRO A 73 21.17 -6.69 -10.83
N ILE A 74 20.59 -7.86 -10.52
CA ILE A 74 19.68 -8.04 -9.37
C ILE A 74 20.27 -7.54 -8.03
N TRP A 75 21.57 -7.76 -7.80
CA TRP A 75 22.22 -7.35 -6.56
C TRP A 75 22.24 -5.83 -6.34
N ALA A 76 22.14 -5.03 -7.39
CA ALA A 76 22.16 -3.57 -7.29
C ALA A 76 20.88 -3.01 -6.67
N TRP A 77 19.76 -3.74 -6.74
CA TRP A 77 18.53 -3.44 -6.00
C TRP A 77 18.66 -3.81 -4.51
N MET A 78 19.45 -4.83 -4.20
CA MET A 78 19.58 -5.36 -2.84
C MET A 78 20.41 -4.44 -1.94
N ILE A 79 21.44 -3.77 -2.48
CA ILE A 79 22.30 -2.84 -1.71
C ILE A 79 21.52 -1.66 -1.09
N PRO A 80 20.77 -0.85 -1.86
CA PRO A 80 19.96 0.22 -1.28
C PRO A 80 18.86 -0.36 -0.38
N THR A 81 18.25 -1.50 -0.74
CA THR A 81 17.24 -2.15 0.12
C THR A 81 17.80 -2.51 1.50
N ALA A 82 18.99 -3.12 1.57
CA ALA A 82 19.64 -3.44 2.85
C ALA A 82 19.96 -2.20 3.68
N SER A 83 20.25 -1.07 3.03
CA SER A 83 20.55 0.21 3.70
C SER A 83 19.29 0.94 4.15
N LEU A 84 18.18 0.78 3.42
CA LEU A 84 16.87 1.37 3.71
C LEU A 84 16.10 0.62 4.79
N ALA A 85 16.25 -0.71 4.86
CA ALA A 85 15.47 -1.59 5.74
C ALA A 85 15.43 -1.18 7.22
N PRO A 86 16.51 -0.63 7.83
CA PRO A 86 16.46 -0.18 9.23
C PRO A 86 15.69 1.14 9.46
N TYR A 87 15.35 1.87 8.40
CA TYR A 87 14.73 3.21 8.48
C TYR A 87 13.31 3.23 7.90
N ALA A 88 13.13 2.65 6.72
CA ALA A 88 11.88 2.69 5.99
C ALA A 88 10.81 1.80 6.63
N ALA A 89 9.55 2.23 6.58
CA ALA A 89 8.40 1.42 6.98
C ALA A 89 8.12 0.29 5.96
N LEU A 90 8.43 0.54 4.68
CA LEU A 90 8.37 -0.43 3.59
C LEU A 90 9.34 -0.01 2.48
N VAL A 91 10.04 -0.98 1.89
CA VAL A 91 10.76 -0.78 0.62
C VAL A 91 10.04 -1.63 -0.44
N HIS A 92 9.58 -0.99 -1.51
CA HIS A 92 8.84 -1.64 -2.58
C HIS A 92 9.49 -1.38 -3.93
N HIS A 93 9.65 -2.43 -4.74
CA HIS A 93 10.12 -2.29 -6.11
C HIS A 93 8.97 -1.87 -7.03
N GLY A 94 9.00 -0.63 -7.53
CA GLY A 94 7.97 -0.09 -8.41
C GLY A 94 7.79 1.42 -8.25
N THR A 95 6.78 1.95 -8.93
CA THR A 95 6.42 3.38 -8.86
C THR A 95 5.93 3.79 -7.46
N PRO A 96 5.93 5.10 -7.12
CA PRO A 96 5.33 5.60 -5.88
C PRO A 96 3.89 5.14 -5.65
N GLN A 97 3.08 5.05 -6.72
CA GLN A 97 1.71 4.56 -6.62
C GLN A 97 1.65 3.08 -6.25
N GLN A 98 2.49 2.24 -6.86
CA GLN A 98 2.58 0.82 -6.53
C GLN A 98 3.10 0.60 -5.10
N ALA A 99 4.06 1.41 -4.65
CA ALA A 99 4.57 1.36 -3.30
C ALA A 99 3.49 1.75 -2.27
N LEU A 100 2.69 2.78 -2.55
CA LEU A 100 1.55 3.15 -1.72
C LEU A 100 0.51 2.02 -1.64
N GLU A 101 0.20 1.40 -2.77
CA GLU A 101 -0.72 0.26 -2.81
C GLU A 101 -0.18 -0.94 -2.01
N ALA A 102 1.10 -1.26 -2.14
CA ALA A 102 1.75 -2.30 -1.34
C ALA A 102 1.67 -2.01 0.16
N TRP A 103 1.81 -0.74 0.57
CA TRP A 103 1.60 -0.32 1.94
C TRP A 103 0.16 -0.54 2.41
N VAL A 104 -0.83 -0.14 1.60
CA VAL A 104 -2.25 -0.36 1.90
C VAL A 104 -2.56 -1.85 2.05
N LEU A 105 -2.06 -2.69 1.14
CA LEU A 105 -2.23 -4.14 1.22
C LEU A 105 -1.61 -4.73 2.49
N LYS A 106 -0.41 -4.28 2.88
CA LYS A 106 0.22 -4.67 4.15
C LYS A 106 -0.65 -4.29 5.36
N ARG A 107 -1.22 -3.08 5.36
CA ARG A 107 -2.09 -2.60 6.44
C ARG A 107 -3.40 -3.39 6.51
N ILE A 108 -3.96 -3.78 5.36
CA ILE A 108 -5.13 -4.67 5.29
C ILE A 108 -4.82 -6.03 5.90
N ASP A 109 -3.64 -6.58 5.65
CA ASP A 109 -3.25 -7.85 6.25
C ASP A 109 -3.04 -7.77 7.77
N GLU A 110 -2.72 -6.58 8.29
CA GLU A 110 -2.57 -6.36 9.74
C GLU A 110 -3.89 -6.07 10.45
N ILE A 111 -5.01 -5.95 9.73
CA ILE A 111 -6.34 -5.81 10.33
C ILE A 111 -6.64 -7.03 11.19
N ASP A 112 -7.00 -6.81 12.46
CA ASP A 112 -7.63 -7.80 13.31
C ASP A 112 -9.06 -8.09 12.79
N PRO A 113 -9.29 -9.25 12.17
CA PRO A 113 -10.55 -9.50 11.49
C PRO A 113 -11.66 -9.88 12.50
N LEU A 114 -11.34 -10.17 13.77
CA LEU A 114 -12.32 -10.48 14.81
C LEU A 114 -13.25 -9.30 15.12
N LYS A 115 -12.78 -8.06 14.89
CA LYS A 115 -13.59 -6.83 15.00
C LYS A 115 -14.80 -6.82 14.06
N TYR A 116 -14.77 -7.64 13.02
CA TYR A 116 -15.82 -7.71 11.99
C TYR A 116 -16.70 -8.96 12.14
N ARG A 117 -16.55 -9.74 13.23
CA ARG A 117 -17.38 -10.92 13.48
C ARG A 117 -18.86 -10.56 13.55
N GLY A 118 -19.67 -11.15 12.68
CA GLY A 118 -21.11 -10.91 12.56
C GLY A 118 -21.48 -9.53 11.99
N ALA A 119 -20.50 -8.73 11.58
CA ALA A 119 -20.72 -7.37 11.11
C ALA A 119 -21.28 -7.33 9.69
N ARG A 120 -22.04 -6.28 9.37
CA ARG A 120 -22.36 -5.92 7.99
C ARG A 120 -21.32 -4.90 7.55
N VAL A 121 -20.58 -5.19 6.48
CA VAL A 121 -19.48 -4.35 6.02
C VAL A 121 -19.80 -3.73 4.66
N VAL A 122 -19.50 -2.44 4.50
CA VAL A 122 -19.44 -1.75 3.21
C VAL A 122 -17.98 -1.39 2.93
N ILE A 123 -17.43 -1.85 1.81
CA ILE A 123 -16.11 -1.44 1.31
C ILE A 123 -16.35 -0.33 0.29
N LYS A 124 -15.80 0.85 0.54
CA LYS A 124 -15.92 1.97 -0.39
C LYS A 124 -15.21 1.71 -1.72
N GLY A 125 -15.80 2.22 -2.79
CA GLY A 125 -15.31 2.05 -4.15
C GLY A 125 -14.81 3.32 -4.83
N CYS A 126 -15.22 4.50 -4.36
CA CYS A 126 -14.79 5.78 -4.91
C CYS A 126 -14.01 6.56 -3.86
N GLY A 127 -12.84 7.00 -4.25
CA GLY A 127 -11.93 7.82 -3.47
C GLY A 127 -11.13 8.74 -4.40
N ASN A 128 -10.40 9.69 -3.83
CA ASN A 128 -9.48 10.56 -4.55
C ASN A 128 -8.26 9.80 -5.10
N ARG A 129 -7.90 8.66 -4.51
CA ARG A 129 -6.78 7.80 -4.89
C ARG A 129 -7.31 6.54 -5.58
N SER A 130 -6.83 6.30 -6.80
CA SER A 130 -7.16 5.09 -7.56
C SER A 130 -6.25 3.94 -7.13
N PHE A 131 -6.78 3.02 -6.31
CA PHE A 131 -6.15 1.72 -6.06
C PHE A 131 -6.58 0.70 -7.11
N SER A 132 -5.72 -0.28 -7.37
CA SER A 132 -6.07 -1.43 -8.21
C SER A 132 -7.11 -2.32 -7.51
N PRO A 133 -7.80 -3.20 -8.28
CA PRO A 133 -8.74 -4.17 -7.71
C PRO A 133 -8.15 -5.09 -6.63
N ALA A 134 -6.82 -5.19 -6.52
CA ALA A 134 -6.14 -5.98 -5.51
C ALA A 134 -6.55 -5.59 -4.08
N VAL A 135 -6.79 -4.30 -3.84
CA VAL A 135 -7.18 -3.77 -2.51
C VAL A 135 -8.57 -4.28 -2.09
N GLN A 136 -9.55 -4.24 -3.00
CA GLN A 136 -10.90 -4.73 -2.74
C GLN A 136 -10.92 -6.26 -2.61
N ILE A 137 -10.10 -6.96 -3.40
CA ILE A 137 -9.91 -8.41 -3.29
C ILE A 137 -9.35 -8.76 -1.90
N ALA A 138 -8.27 -8.09 -1.47
CA ALA A 138 -7.64 -8.34 -0.18
C ALA A 138 -8.60 -8.11 1.00
N LEU A 139 -9.33 -6.99 1.00
CA LEU A 139 -10.36 -6.73 2.02
C LEU A 139 -11.46 -7.79 2.01
N THR A 140 -11.93 -8.19 0.83
CA THR A 140 -12.97 -9.21 0.72
C THR A 140 -12.50 -10.54 1.31
N VAL A 141 -11.29 -10.99 0.93
CA VAL A 141 -10.70 -12.22 1.48
C VAL A 141 -10.53 -12.13 2.99
N LYS A 142 -9.98 -11.01 3.50
CA LYS A 142 -9.71 -10.82 4.93
C LYS A 142 -10.98 -10.87 5.78
N LEU A 143 -12.09 -10.33 5.27
CA LEU A 143 -13.31 -10.09 6.06
C LEU A 143 -14.39 -11.15 5.85
N ARG A 144 -14.36 -11.89 4.73
CA ARG A 144 -15.43 -12.81 4.33
C ARG A 144 -15.80 -13.81 5.41
N HIS A 145 -14.82 -14.43 6.06
CA HIS A 145 -15.07 -15.55 6.99
C HIS A 145 -15.69 -15.14 8.33
N LEU A 146 -15.65 -13.85 8.67
CA LEU A 146 -16.16 -13.36 9.95
C LEU A 146 -17.36 -12.44 9.78
N SER A 147 -17.50 -11.76 8.64
CA SER A 147 -18.60 -10.82 8.40
C SER A 147 -19.91 -11.53 8.10
N ARG A 148 -21.04 -10.94 8.52
CA ARG A 148 -22.39 -11.39 8.13
C ARG A 148 -22.70 -11.03 6.68
N SER A 149 -22.20 -9.91 6.18
CA SER A 149 -22.32 -9.52 4.78
C SER A 149 -21.22 -8.53 4.39
N ILE A 150 -20.86 -8.53 3.11
CA ILE A 150 -19.97 -7.56 2.50
C ILE A 150 -20.71 -6.92 1.32
N MET A 151 -20.62 -5.60 1.21
CA MET A 151 -21.16 -4.80 0.11
C MET A 151 -20.07 -3.85 -0.40
N PHE A 152 -20.20 -3.39 -1.65
CA PHE A 152 -19.28 -2.46 -2.29
C PHE A 152 -20.00 -1.17 -2.68
N GLY A 153 -19.34 -0.02 -2.51
CA GLY A 153 -19.85 1.29 -2.93
C GLY A 153 -20.02 2.27 -1.77
N GLU A 154 -20.78 3.33 -2.00
CA GLU A 154 -21.10 4.32 -0.96
C GLU A 154 -22.24 3.84 -0.08
N PRO A 155 -22.33 4.23 1.21
CA PRO A 155 -23.41 3.80 2.10
C PRO A 155 -24.84 4.07 1.58
N CYS A 156 -25.00 5.03 0.65
CA CYS A 156 -26.26 5.34 0.00
C CYS A 156 -26.53 4.54 -1.29
N ALA A 157 -25.53 3.89 -1.87
CA ALA A 157 -25.60 3.17 -3.15
C ALA A 157 -24.61 1.99 -3.15
N THR A 158 -25.03 0.88 -2.56
CA THR A 158 -24.19 -0.31 -2.38
C THR A 158 -24.61 -1.49 -3.27
N VAL A 159 -23.63 -2.20 -3.81
CA VAL A 159 -23.79 -3.50 -4.48
C VAL A 159 -23.50 -4.64 -3.49
N PRO A 160 -24.41 -5.62 -3.31
CA PRO A 160 -24.13 -6.79 -2.48
C PRO A 160 -23.00 -7.65 -3.06
N VAL A 161 -22.02 -8.03 -2.23
CA VAL A 161 -20.88 -8.89 -2.62
C VAL A 161 -20.95 -10.26 -1.94
N TYR A 162 -21.31 -10.29 -0.66
CA TYR A 162 -21.42 -11.51 0.12
C TYR A 162 -22.47 -11.39 1.21
N LYS A 163 -23.12 -12.51 1.53
CA LYS A 163 -23.98 -12.67 2.70
C LYS A 163 -23.77 -14.07 3.26
N ALA A 164 -23.53 -14.18 4.56
CA ALA A 164 -23.47 -15.46 5.24
C ALA A 164 -24.84 -16.14 5.17
N THR A 165 -24.87 -17.38 4.71
CA THR A 165 -26.01 -18.27 4.86
C THR A 165 -25.91 -18.86 6.28
N LEU A 166 -26.99 -18.74 7.06
CA LEU A 166 -27.07 -19.32 8.40
C LEU A 166 -26.85 -20.84 8.36
#